data_AF-A0A497IC84-F1
#
_entry.id   AF-A0A497IC84-F1
#
_cell.length_a   1.000
_cell.length_b   1.000
_cell.length_c   1.000
_cell.angle_alpha   90.00
_cell.angle_beta   90.00
_cell.angle_gamma   90.00
#
_symmetry.space_group_name_H-M   'P 1'
#
loop_
_entity.id
_entity.type
_entity.pdbx_description
1 polymer ?
#
loop_
_entity_poly.entity_id
_entity_poly.type
_entity_poly.pdbx_seq_one_letter_code
_entity_poly.pdbx_strand_id
1 'polypeptide(L)'
;MVFSIIKNWFRHPEPPQGIIEDPRKEEEKELDYQDEEILEVAPIAWPRWEAIKTKIEKDLSHYKVFNQDGSSSCLAQATALALGIDNYLEEGKFIAFSPADIYCRRANKPRKGMYFQDALHLAYKRGATLYDWLPTDGLNEEEINKLLDKYLPSYGEVAKVFKAGNYFWIKDGHKDIERVAYWLNVERRPVILGVAFGNKEWPRTEPKILTKYAIYRHGICAVPEGAFLKNGKAYILIQDSWGVNSGWNGRRFVSEDWWKQGRILGALTFKKLKNTWRSEEDRPKPKYKFERDLVFGMKNEDVRMLQECLKYEELFPINVPSTGWYGNITAKAVYKFQVKYEVAPMAELDALKGRRVRPKTRAKLNELFGK
;
A
#
# COMPACT_ATOMS: atom_id res chain seq x y z
N MET A 1 54.33 24.98 3.90
CA MET A 1 53.05 25.49 3.34
C MET A 1 52.49 24.37 2.46
N VAL A 2 51.90 23.33 3.03
CA VAL A 2 50.49 23.21 3.46
C VAL A 2 49.55 23.53 2.29
N PHE A 3 49.02 22.51 1.62
CA PHE A 3 47.63 22.41 1.13
C PHE A 3 47.44 21.05 0.43
N SER A 4 47.18 19.97 1.20
CA SER A 4 46.58 18.75 0.63
C SER A 4 46.03 17.79 1.71
N ILE A 5 45.27 18.26 2.71
CA ILE A 5 44.49 17.34 3.57
C ILE A 5 43.26 18.06 4.13
N ILE A 6 42.23 18.36 3.32
CA ILE A 6 40.85 18.53 3.84
C ILE A 6 39.84 18.17 2.76
N LYS A 7 39.48 16.88 2.65
CA LYS A 7 38.17 16.42 2.11
C LYS A 7 37.91 15.01 2.64
N ASN A 8 37.67 14.87 3.94
CA ASN A 8 37.17 13.61 4.47
C ASN A 8 36.44 13.72 5.82
N TRP A 9 35.71 14.80 6.04
CA TRP A 9 34.86 14.95 7.22
C TRP A 9 33.43 15.26 6.77
N PHE A 10 32.47 14.54 7.35
CA PHE A 10 31.03 14.42 6.99
C PHE A 10 30.64 13.36 5.93
N ARG A 11 31.19 12.15 6.01
CA ARG A 11 30.34 10.97 5.72
C ARG A 11 29.58 10.64 6.99
N HIS A 12 28.33 11.07 7.08
CA HIS A 12 27.40 10.40 7.98
C HIS A 12 27.43 8.91 7.59
N PRO A 13 27.64 7.97 8.54
CA PRO A 13 27.52 6.55 8.22
C PRO A 13 26.15 6.35 7.58
N GLU A 14 26.11 5.74 6.39
CA GLU A 14 24.84 5.48 5.74
C GLU A 14 23.96 4.71 6.73
N PRO A 15 22.74 5.19 7.02
CA PRO A 15 21.88 4.49 7.95
C PRO A 15 21.62 3.08 7.42
N PRO A 16 21.47 2.07 8.28
CA PRO A 16 21.14 0.72 7.85
C PRO A 16 19.89 0.77 6.97
N GLN A 17 20.06 0.36 5.72
CA GLN A 17 19.18 0.72 4.62
C GLN A 17 17.92 -0.16 4.66
N GLY A 18 16.89 0.21 5.42
CA GLY A 18 15.59 -0.47 5.36
C GLY A 18 14.76 0.02 4.17
N ILE A 19 13.94 1.05 4.38
CA ILE A 19 13.23 1.74 3.31
C ILE A 19 14.15 2.80 2.69
N ILE A 20 14.23 2.83 1.35
CA ILE A 20 14.99 3.83 0.59
C ILE A 20 14.05 4.70 -0.26
N GLU A 21 14.53 5.88 -0.66
CA GLU A 21 13.76 6.86 -1.41
C GLU A 21 13.40 6.35 -2.81
N ASP A 22 12.15 6.59 -3.22
CA ASP A 22 11.65 6.22 -4.54
C ASP A 22 12.29 7.10 -5.63
N PRO A 23 13.10 6.54 -6.56
CA PRO A 23 13.84 7.30 -7.56
C PRO A 23 12.99 7.69 -8.77
N ARG A 24 11.74 7.22 -8.86
CA ARG A 24 10.83 7.55 -9.95
C ARG A 24 10.57 9.05 -10.01
N LYS A 25 10.33 9.58 -11.21
CA LYS A 25 9.91 10.97 -11.36
C LYS A 25 8.49 11.17 -10.82
N GLU A 26 8.12 12.41 -10.52
CA GLU A 26 6.79 12.71 -10.00
C GLU A 26 5.68 12.28 -10.97
N GLU A 27 5.89 12.39 -12.29
CA GLU A 27 4.91 11.94 -13.28
C GLU A 27 4.66 10.42 -13.24
N GLU A 28 5.66 9.64 -12.83
CA GLU A 28 5.53 8.19 -12.64
C GLU A 28 4.85 7.85 -11.31
N LYS A 29 5.12 8.63 -10.26
CA LYS A 29 4.45 8.48 -8.95
C LYS A 29 2.98 8.86 -9.01
N GLU A 30 2.62 9.84 -9.85
CA GLU A 30 1.23 10.20 -10.14
C GLU A 30 0.40 9.05 -10.74
N LEU A 31 1.05 8.01 -11.27
CA LEU A 31 0.37 6.82 -11.81
C LEU A 31 0.00 5.80 -10.73
N ASP A 32 0.49 5.98 -9.51
CA ASP A 32 0.14 5.10 -8.40
C ASP A 32 -1.32 5.32 -7.99
N TYR A 33 -2.01 4.23 -7.68
CA TYR A 33 -3.38 4.32 -7.22
C TYR A 33 -3.45 4.85 -5.79
N GLN A 34 -4.34 5.81 -5.57
CA GLN A 34 -4.66 6.33 -4.25
C GLN A 34 -5.98 5.72 -3.77
N ASP A 35 -6.10 5.51 -2.47
CA ASP A 35 -7.32 4.94 -1.89
C ASP A 35 -8.56 5.84 -2.05
N GLU A 36 -8.41 7.16 -2.18
CA GLU A 36 -9.52 8.09 -2.47
C GLU A 36 -10.20 7.82 -3.83
N GLU A 37 -9.56 7.03 -4.70
CA GLU A 37 -10.18 6.52 -5.92
C GLU A 37 -11.20 5.41 -5.66
N ILE A 38 -11.15 4.77 -4.49
CA ILE A 38 -11.90 3.55 -4.21
C ILE A 38 -12.68 3.56 -2.90
N LEU A 39 -12.55 4.60 -2.08
CA LEU A 39 -13.30 4.75 -0.84
C LEU A 39 -13.45 6.21 -0.43
N GLU A 40 -14.55 6.46 0.28
CA GLU A 40 -14.76 7.67 1.06
C GLU A 40 -14.51 7.32 2.53
N VAL A 41 -13.70 8.13 3.21
CA VAL A 41 -13.35 7.92 4.62
C VAL A 41 -14.39 8.64 5.47
N ALA A 42 -15.00 7.88 6.38
CA ALA A 42 -15.78 8.44 7.47
C ALA A 42 -14.95 8.47 8.76
N PRO A 43 -15.25 9.37 9.71
CA PRO A 43 -14.67 9.31 11.05
C PRO A 43 -14.88 7.93 11.67
N ILE A 44 -13.85 7.43 12.38
CA ILE A 44 -13.94 6.11 13.00
C ILE A 44 -14.28 6.21 14.49
N ALA A 45 -14.96 5.20 14.99
CA ALA A 45 -15.04 4.98 16.43
C ALA A 45 -13.74 4.34 16.90
N TRP A 46 -12.95 5.07 17.70
CA TRP A 46 -11.74 4.53 18.29
C TRP A 46 -12.06 3.67 19.52
N PRO A 47 -11.91 2.34 19.46
CA PRO A 47 -12.15 1.50 20.63
C PRO A 47 -11.07 1.73 21.69
N ARG A 48 -11.39 1.51 22.96
CA ARG A 48 -10.38 1.49 24.03
C ARG A 48 -9.57 0.19 23.96
N TRP A 49 -8.28 0.26 24.25
CA TRP A 49 -7.38 -0.91 24.27
C TRP A 49 -7.95 -2.04 25.13
N GLU A 50 -8.47 -1.71 26.31
CA GLU A 50 -9.02 -2.67 27.26
C GLU A 50 -10.22 -3.43 26.69
N ALA A 51 -10.97 -2.82 25.77
CA ALA A 51 -12.14 -3.44 25.14
C ALA A 51 -11.76 -4.42 24.02
N ILE A 52 -10.61 -4.23 23.36
CA ILE A 52 -10.22 -5.04 22.19
C ILE A 52 -9.07 -6.01 22.47
N LYS A 53 -8.32 -5.82 23.57
CA LYS A 53 -7.08 -6.55 23.86
C LYS A 53 -7.23 -8.07 23.70
N THR A 54 -8.22 -8.68 24.34
CA THR A 54 -8.40 -10.14 24.31
C THR A 54 -8.69 -10.66 22.91
N LYS A 55 -9.51 -9.93 22.13
CA LYS A 55 -9.78 -10.28 20.72
C LYS A 55 -8.51 -10.18 19.89
N ILE A 56 -7.80 -9.06 20.01
CA ILE A 56 -6.55 -8.82 19.29
C ILE A 56 -5.49 -9.86 19.62
N GLU A 57 -5.32 -10.24 20.90
CA GLU A 57 -4.38 -11.29 21.29
C GLU A 57 -4.71 -12.64 20.63
N LYS A 58 -6.00 -12.97 20.51
CA LYS A 58 -6.46 -14.16 19.78
C LYS A 58 -6.12 -14.06 18.29
N ASP A 59 -6.44 -12.94 17.64
CA ASP A 59 -6.18 -12.75 16.21
C ASP A 59 -4.67 -12.81 15.91
N LEU A 60 -3.85 -12.17 16.74
CA LEU A 60 -2.39 -12.18 16.63
C LEU A 60 -1.77 -13.56 16.84
N SER A 61 -2.45 -14.48 17.53
CA SER A 61 -1.94 -15.85 17.71
C SER A 61 -1.84 -16.63 16.39
N HIS A 62 -2.60 -16.19 15.37
CA HIS A 62 -2.55 -16.75 14.03
C HIS A 62 -1.38 -16.21 13.19
N TYR A 63 -0.83 -15.04 13.54
CA TYR A 63 0.20 -14.36 12.77
C TYR A 63 1.60 -14.68 13.30
N LYS A 64 2.37 -15.42 12.51
CA LYS A 64 3.78 -15.73 12.84
C LYS A 64 4.62 -14.45 12.83
N VAL A 65 5.47 -14.30 13.85
CA VAL A 65 6.49 -13.23 13.93
C VAL A 65 7.80 -13.75 13.37
N PHE A 66 8.41 -12.97 12.48
CA PHE A 66 9.68 -13.28 11.83
C PHE A 66 10.80 -12.36 12.34
N ASN A 67 12.04 -12.76 12.07
CA ASN A 67 13.24 -11.99 12.40
C ASN A 67 14.11 -11.75 11.16
N GLN A 68 14.14 -10.52 10.66
CA GLN A 68 14.99 -10.13 9.53
C GLN A 68 16.48 -10.09 9.86
N ASP A 69 16.82 -10.00 11.15
CA ASP A 69 18.17 -9.88 11.69
C ASP A 69 19.06 -8.87 10.93
N GLY A 70 20.22 -9.28 10.42
CA GLY A 70 21.16 -8.42 9.71
C GLY A 70 20.78 -8.05 8.26
N SER A 71 19.64 -8.53 7.75
CA SER A 71 19.17 -8.19 6.41
C SER A 71 18.40 -6.87 6.37
N SER A 72 18.45 -6.20 5.23
CA SER A 72 17.73 -4.96 4.94
C SER A 72 16.31 -5.21 4.38
N SER A 73 15.72 -6.35 4.74
CA SER A 73 14.49 -6.89 4.13
C SER A 73 13.17 -6.45 4.80
N CYS A 74 13.22 -5.52 5.77
CA CYS A 74 12.06 -5.09 6.57
C CYS A 74 10.76 -4.84 5.76
N LEU A 75 10.86 -4.15 4.63
CA LEU A 75 9.69 -3.86 3.82
C LEU A 75 9.11 -5.12 3.14
N ALA A 76 9.96 -6.03 2.68
CA ALA A 76 9.55 -7.32 2.15
C ALA A 76 8.93 -8.20 3.25
N GLN A 77 9.45 -8.14 4.48
CA GLN A 77 8.88 -8.83 5.65
C GLN A 77 7.47 -8.32 5.95
N ALA A 78 7.30 -7.00 6.03
CA ALA A 78 6.00 -6.36 6.25
C ALA A 78 5.01 -6.71 5.12
N THR A 79 5.47 -6.74 3.88
CA THR A 79 4.65 -7.08 2.70
C THR A 79 4.22 -8.55 2.71
N ALA A 80 5.14 -9.48 3.02
CA ALA A 80 4.84 -10.91 3.13
C ALA A 80 3.86 -11.20 4.27
N LEU A 81 4.01 -10.51 5.40
CA LEU A 81 3.06 -10.57 6.52
C LEU A 81 1.68 -10.04 6.11
N ALA A 82 1.62 -8.91 5.39
CA ALA A 82 0.35 -8.38 4.90
C ALA A 82 -0.35 -9.36 3.95
N LEU A 83 0.38 -10.05 3.04
CA LEU A 83 -0.19 -11.12 2.21
C LEU A 83 -0.75 -12.27 3.06
N GLY A 84 -0.04 -12.70 4.10
CA GLY A 84 -0.48 -13.77 4.99
C GLY A 84 -1.74 -13.40 5.79
N ILE A 85 -1.83 -12.15 6.26
CA ILE A 85 -3.01 -11.61 6.92
C ILE A 85 -4.17 -11.52 5.91
N ASP A 86 -3.93 -11.07 4.68
CA ASP A 86 -4.96 -10.99 3.64
C ASP A 86 -5.55 -12.38 3.35
N ASN A 87 -4.71 -13.41 3.24
CA ASN A 87 -5.16 -14.79 3.09
C ASN A 87 -5.98 -15.27 4.28
N TYR A 88 -5.60 -14.91 5.51
CA TYR A 88 -6.37 -15.24 6.70
C TYR A 88 -7.76 -14.60 6.69
N LEU A 89 -7.86 -13.34 6.26
CA LEU A 89 -9.13 -12.63 6.17
C LEU A 89 -10.04 -13.20 5.07
N GLU A 90 -9.46 -13.70 3.97
CA GLU A 90 -10.22 -14.25 2.84
C GLU A 90 -10.59 -15.72 3.01
N GLU A 91 -9.71 -16.53 3.60
CA GLU A 91 -9.85 -18.00 3.65
C GLU A 91 -9.88 -18.58 5.07
N GLY A 92 -9.74 -17.75 6.11
CA GLY A 92 -9.68 -18.20 7.51
C GLY A 92 -8.37 -18.91 7.87
N LYS A 93 -7.36 -18.91 6.99
CA LYS A 93 -6.08 -19.58 7.18
C LYS A 93 -4.91 -18.62 6.92
N PHE A 94 -4.07 -18.42 7.94
CA PHE A 94 -2.83 -17.68 7.76
C PHE A 94 -1.81 -18.55 7.02
N ILE A 95 -1.23 -17.99 5.96
CA ILE A 95 -0.13 -18.61 5.22
C ILE A 95 1.10 -17.71 5.37
N ALA A 96 2.20 -18.32 5.82
CA ALA A 96 3.48 -17.66 5.88
C ALA A 96 4.11 -17.62 4.47
N PHE A 97 4.37 -16.41 3.96
CA PHE A 97 5.06 -16.20 2.69
C PHE A 97 6.52 -15.82 2.89
N SER A 98 7.38 -16.20 1.94
CA SER A 98 8.82 -15.90 1.99
C SER A 98 9.10 -14.44 1.61
N PRO A 99 9.68 -13.62 2.51
CA PRO A 99 10.15 -12.29 2.19
C PRO A 99 11.25 -12.29 1.11
N ALA A 100 11.98 -13.39 0.95
CA ALA A 100 13.06 -13.49 -0.04
C ALA A 100 12.53 -13.38 -1.48
N ASP A 101 11.35 -13.92 -1.77
CA ASP A 101 10.77 -13.87 -3.12
C ASP A 101 10.39 -12.44 -3.54
N ILE A 102 10.19 -11.56 -2.56
CA ILE A 102 10.00 -10.12 -2.76
C ILE A 102 11.37 -9.42 -2.75
N TYR A 103 12.12 -9.52 -1.65
CA TYR A 103 13.35 -8.75 -1.42
C TYR A 103 14.43 -8.99 -2.47
N CYS A 104 14.60 -10.23 -2.91
CA CYS A 104 15.67 -10.58 -3.85
C CYS A 104 15.35 -10.21 -5.30
N ARG A 105 14.16 -9.69 -5.57
CA ARG A 105 13.69 -9.20 -6.88
C ARG A 105 13.53 -7.69 -6.94
N ARG A 106 13.86 -6.98 -5.86
CA ARG A 106 13.78 -5.53 -5.77
C ARG A 106 14.49 -4.84 -6.94
N ALA A 107 13.91 -3.75 -7.40
CA ALA A 107 14.43 -2.97 -8.52
C ALA A 107 15.82 -2.38 -8.25
N ASN A 108 16.18 -2.15 -7.00
CA ASN A 108 17.48 -1.58 -6.60
C ASN A 108 18.59 -2.62 -6.34
N LYS A 109 18.37 -3.91 -6.61
CA LYS A 109 19.42 -4.94 -6.43
C LYS A 109 20.66 -4.57 -7.29
N PRO A 110 21.90 -4.65 -6.76
CA PRO A 110 22.32 -5.28 -5.50
C PRO A 110 22.33 -4.36 -4.26
N ARG A 111 21.88 -3.10 -4.34
CA ARG A 111 21.86 -2.19 -3.18
C ARG A 111 20.92 -2.72 -2.09
N LYS A 112 21.19 -2.37 -0.83
CA LYS A 112 20.36 -2.81 0.30
C LYS A 112 19.08 -1.98 0.37
N GLY A 113 18.10 -2.48 1.11
CA GLY A 113 16.81 -1.84 1.32
C GLY A 113 15.90 -1.94 0.10
N MET A 114 14.70 -1.36 0.18
CA MET A 114 13.71 -1.39 -0.91
C MET A 114 12.93 -0.08 -1.05
N TYR A 115 12.51 0.23 -2.28
CA TYR A 115 11.51 1.26 -2.53
C TYR A 115 10.14 0.81 -2.06
N PHE A 116 9.38 1.73 -1.48
CA PHE A 116 8.10 1.42 -0.84
C PHE A 116 7.11 0.75 -1.81
N GLN A 117 6.91 1.39 -2.97
CA GLN A 117 6.02 0.91 -4.02
C GLN A 117 6.46 -0.43 -4.62
N ASP A 118 7.76 -0.69 -4.69
CA ASP A 118 8.31 -1.84 -5.42
C ASP A 118 7.97 -3.14 -4.70
N ALA A 119 8.00 -3.12 -3.36
CA ALA A 119 7.59 -4.28 -2.56
C ALA A 119 6.14 -4.69 -2.83
N LEU A 120 5.21 -3.74 -2.82
CA LEU A 120 3.80 -4.02 -3.10
C LEU A 120 3.56 -4.32 -4.58
N HIS A 121 4.30 -3.68 -5.49
CA HIS A 121 4.22 -3.99 -6.91
C HIS A 121 4.63 -5.44 -7.19
N LEU A 122 5.70 -5.93 -6.56
CA LEU A 122 6.11 -7.33 -6.65
C LEU A 122 5.04 -8.27 -6.08
N ALA A 123 4.48 -7.97 -4.91
CA ALA A 123 3.38 -8.74 -4.33
C ALA A 123 2.13 -8.78 -5.24
N TYR A 124 1.79 -7.67 -5.89
CA TYR A 124 0.68 -7.60 -6.85
C TYR A 124 0.99 -8.30 -8.18
N LYS A 125 2.21 -8.21 -8.70
CA LYS A 125 2.57 -8.79 -10.00
C LYS A 125 2.86 -10.28 -9.93
N ARG A 126 3.51 -10.70 -8.85
CA ARG A 126 4.10 -12.05 -8.71
C ARG A 126 3.57 -12.81 -7.51
N GLY A 127 3.15 -12.10 -6.46
CA GLY A 127 2.88 -12.71 -5.15
C GLY A 127 4.19 -13.05 -4.45
N ALA A 128 4.13 -14.00 -3.53
CA ALA A 128 5.30 -14.55 -2.85
C ALA A 128 5.09 -16.05 -2.61
N THR A 129 6.15 -16.84 -2.77
CA THR A 129 6.09 -18.27 -2.45
C THR A 129 6.01 -18.53 -0.94
N LEU A 130 5.81 -19.78 -0.54
CA LEU A 130 5.69 -20.19 0.85
C LEU A 130 6.99 -19.99 1.63
N TYR A 131 6.87 -19.58 2.90
CA TYR A 131 8.00 -19.35 3.79
C TYR A 131 8.89 -20.58 3.93
N ASP A 132 8.30 -21.77 4.13
CA ASP A 132 9.04 -23.00 4.40
C ASP A 132 9.90 -23.46 3.21
N TRP A 133 9.65 -22.95 2.01
CA TRP A 133 10.44 -23.25 0.82
C TRP A 133 11.67 -22.34 0.69
N LEU A 134 11.60 -21.13 1.25
CA LEU A 134 12.67 -20.13 1.25
C LEU A 134 12.68 -19.35 2.58
N PRO A 135 13.08 -19.99 3.70
CA PRO A 135 13.05 -19.36 5.02
C PRO A 135 14.08 -18.22 5.12
N THR A 136 13.76 -17.17 5.88
CA THR A 136 14.58 -15.96 5.98
C THR A 136 14.98 -15.56 7.40
N ASP A 137 14.47 -16.25 8.42
CA ASP A 137 14.76 -15.89 9.82
C ASP A 137 16.26 -15.95 10.12
N GLY A 138 16.79 -14.87 10.68
CA GLY A 138 18.19 -14.81 11.11
C GLY A 138 19.21 -14.67 9.97
N LEU A 139 18.76 -14.54 8.72
CA LEU A 139 19.68 -14.40 7.59
C LEU A 139 20.26 -12.98 7.52
N ASN A 140 21.55 -12.91 7.25
CA ASN A 140 22.20 -11.65 6.90
C ASN A 140 21.92 -11.25 5.43
N GLU A 141 22.40 -10.06 5.05
CA GLU A 141 22.18 -9.51 3.70
C GLU A 141 22.72 -10.40 2.57
N GLU A 142 23.88 -11.03 2.74
CA GLU A 142 24.45 -11.88 1.69
C GLU A 142 23.65 -13.17 1.52
N GLU A 143 23.29 -13.81 2.63
CA GLU A 143 22.55 -15.07 2.66
C GLU A 143 21.17 -14.94 2.01
N ILE A 144 20.40 -13.92 2.38
CA ILE A 144 19.05 -13.72 1.81
C ILE A 144 19.14 -13.50 0.29
N ASN A 145 20.11 -12.73 -0.20
CA ASN A 145 20.25 -12.40 -1.63
C ASN A 145 20.58 -13.60 -2.52
N LYS A 146 21.12 -14.68 -1.95
CA LYS A 146 21.41 -15.97 -2.62
C LYS A 146 20.24 -16.95 -2.59
N LEU A 147 19.17 -16.68 -1.84
CA LEU A 147 18.05 -17.63 -1.74
C LEU A 147 17.37 -17.92 -3.08
N LEU A 148 17.36 -16.96 -4.01
CA LEU A 148 16.79 -17.20 -5.33
C LEU A 148 17.62 -18.15 -6.21
N ASP A 149 18.87 -18.46 -5.84
CA ASP A 149 19.67 -19.46 -6.54
C ASP A 149 19.08 -20.88 -6.36
N LYS A 150 18.27 -21.06 -5.30
CA LYS A 150 17.54 -22.29 -4.99
C LYS A 150 16.08 -22.25 -5.47
N TYR A 151 15.68 -21.23 -6.24
CA TYR A 151 14.29 -21.02 -6.64
C TYR A 151 13.86 -22.02 -7.71
N LEU A 152 12.84 -22.82 -7.42
CA LEU A 152 12.26 -23.75 -8.40
C LEU A 152 11.13 -23.06 -9.19
N PRO A 153 10.89 -23.42 -10.46
CA PRO A 153 9.78 -22.87 -11.25
C PRO A 153 8.40 -23.03 -10.56
N SER A 154 8.18 -24.14 -9.85
CA SER A 154 6.96 -24.39 -9.08
C SER A 154 6.67 -23.34 -8.00
N TYR A 155 7.72 -22.72 -7.43
CA TYR A 155 7.57 -21.66 -6.43
C TYR A 155 6.89 -20.44 -7.04
N GLY A 156 7.20 -20.14 -8.31
CA GLY A 156 6.57 -19.05 -9.05
C GLY A 156 5.10 -19.32 -9.36
N GLU A 157 4.74 -20.57 -9.66
CA GLU A 157 3.34 -20.93 -9.89
C GLU A 157 2.51 -20.83 -8.60
N VAL A 158 3.07 -21.24 -7.46
CA VAL A 158 2.41 -21.07 -6.16
C VAL A 158 2.28 -19.59 -5.78
N ALA A 159 3.34 -18.79 -5.99
CA ALA A 159 3.30 -17.35 -5.72
C ALA A 159 2.16 -16.66 -6.49
N LYS A 160 1.89 -17.07 -7.73
CA LYS A 160 0.80 -16.51 -8.56
C LYS A 160 -0.59 -16.72 -7.95
N VAL A 161 -0.81 -17.80 -7.21
CA VAL A 161 -2.10 -18.09 -6.55
C VAL A 161 -2.40 -17.05 -5.47
N PHE A 162 -1.38 -16.67 -4.71
CA PHE A 162 -1.49 -15.77 -3.56
C PHE A 162 -1.11 -14.32 -3.87
N LYS A 163 -1.28 -13.90 -5.13
CA LYS A 163 -1.05 -12.52 -5.53
C LYS A 163 -2.00 -11.57 -4.80
N ALA A 164 -1.48 -10.44 -4.37
CA ALA A 164 -2.35 -9.33 -3.95
C ALA A 164 -3.28 -8.95 -5.11
N GLY A 165 -4.55 -8.68 -4.82
CA GLY A 165 -5.54 -8.33 -5.85
C GLY A 165 -5.23 -7.00 -6.55
N ASN A 166 -4.90 -5.96 -5.77
CA ASN A 166 -4.33 -4.68 -6.19
C ASN A 166 -3.73 -4.00 -4.94
N TYR A 167 -3.01 -2.89 -5.11
CA TYR A 167 -2.45 -2.11 -4.00
C TYR A 167 -2.72 -0.62 -4.16
N PHE A 168 -2.80 0.07 -3.03
CA PHE A 168 -3.15 1.49 -2.96
C PHE A 168 -2.25 2.21 -1.96
N TRP A 169 -1.82 3.41 -2.33
CA TRP A 169 -1.37 4.37 -1.34
C TRP A 169 -2.57 4.88 -0.54
N ILE A 170 -2.39 4.93 0.77
CA ILE A 170 -3.34 5.60 1.64
C ILE A 170 -3.06 7.09 1.53
N LYS A 171 -4.00 7.84 0.96
CA LYS A 171 -3.86 9.26 0.70
C LYS A 171 -3.49 9.98 2.00
N ASP A 172 -2.36 10.67 1.99
CA ASP A 172 -1.84 11.38 3.16
C ASP A 172 -1.64 10.51 4.42
N GLY A 173 -1.58 9.18 4.30
CA GLY A 173 -1.44 8.27 5.46
C GLY A 173 -0.16 8.47 6.29
N HIS A 174 0.82 9.21 5.76
CA HIS A 174 2.00 9.68 6.50
C HIS A 174 1.71 10.82 7.50
N LYS A 175 0.56 11.47 7.38
CA LYS A 175 0.07 12.59 8.21
C LYS A 175 -1.30 12.32 8.83
N ASP A 176 -2.12 11.49 8.19
CA ASP A 176 -3.48 11.18 8.59
C ASP A 176 -3.59 9.79 9.24
N ILE A 177 -3.52 9.76 10.57
CA ILE A 177 -3.70 8.54 11.34
C ILE A 177 -5.14 8.02 11.29
N GLU A 178 -6.14 8.90 11.16
CA GLU A 178 -7.56 8.53 11.11
C GLU A 178 -7.83 7.69 9.87
N ARG A 179 -7.27 8.10 8.72
CA ARG A 179 -7.39 7.34 7.48
C ARG A 179 -6.69 5.99 7.53
N VAL A 180 -5.51 5.91 8.15
CA VAL A 180 -4.86 4.60 8.41
C VAL A 180 -5.74 3.74 9.31
N ALA A 181 -6.30 4.31 10.37
CA ALA A 181 -7.17 3.61 11.30
C ALA A 181 -8.47 3.14 10.65
N TYR A 182 -9.04 3.90 9.70
CA TYR A 182 -10.17 3.48 8.87
C TYR A 182 -9.87 2.19 8.10
N TRP A 183 -8.70 2.11 7.48
CA TRP A 183 -8.27 0.90 6.78
C TRP A 183 -8.13 -0.32 7.70
N LEU A 184 -7.62 -0.11 8.92
CA LEU A 184 -7.44 -1.18 9.89
C LEU A 184 -8.77 -1.62 10.50
N ASN A 185 -9.64 -0.70 10.92
CA ASN A 185 -10.80 -1.01 11.74
C ASN A 185 -12.10 -1.15 10.94
N VAL A 186 -12.26 -0.40 9.85
CA VAL A 186 -13.49 -0.40 9.04
C VAL A 186 -13.33 -1.32 7.83
N GLU A 187 -12.29 -1.11 7.02
CA GLU A 187 -12.00 -1.98 5.87
C GLU A 187 -11.42 -3.33 6.31
N ARG A 188 -10.94 -3.43 7.56
CA ARG A 188 -10.37 -4.62 8.19
C ARG A 188 -9.22 -5.21 7.37
N ARG A 189 -8.33 -4.35 6.84
CA ARG A 189 -7.16 -4.75 6.04
C ARG A 189 -5.86 -4.40 6.75
N PRO A 190 -4.76 -5.16 6.53
CA PRO A 190 -3.44 -4.77 7.01
C PRO A 190 -2.93 -3.53 6.27
N VAL A 191 -2.11 -2.72 6.94
CA VAL A 191 -1.45 -1.56 6.33
C VAL A 191 0.06 -1.67 6.49
N ILE A 192 0.79 -1.66 5.37
CA ILE A 192 2.24 -1.59 5.37
C ILE A 192 2.62 -0.13 5.63
N LEU A 193 3.35 0.12 6.72
CA LEU A 193 3.83 1.44 7.12
C LEU A 193 5.34 1.50 7.01
N GLY A 194 5.85 2.65 6.59
CA GLY A 194 7.25 2.99 6.76
C GLY A 194 7.40 3.94 7.92
N VAL A 195 8.39 3.68 8.77
CA VAL A 195 8.70 4.51 9.92
C VAL A 195 10.13 5.00 9.83
N ALA A 196 10.35 6.19 10.38
CA ALA A 196 11.67 6.72 10.64
C ALA A 196 11.89 6.90 12.14
N PHE A 197 13.09 6.61 12.62
CA PHE A 197 13.41 6.75 14.05
C PHE A 197 14.89 7.02 14.29
N GLY A 198 15.19 7.54 15.46
CA GLY A 198 16.53 7.79 15.98
C GLY A 198 16.99 6.71 16.96
N ASN A 199 18.19 6.93 17.50
CA ASN A 199 18.80 6.02 18.45
C ASN A 199 17.92 5.81 19.69
N LYS A 200 17.71 4.53 20.07
CA LYS A 200 16.97 4.10 21.28
C LYS A 200 15.48 4.48 21.32
N GLU A 201 14.93 5.01 20.23
CA GLU A 201 13.51 5.36 20.10
C GLU A 201 12.63 4.10 19.91
N TRP A 202 13.07 3.20 19.03
CA TRP A 202 12.30 2.04 18.55
C TRP A 202 12.27 0.78 19.43
N PRO A 203 13.33 0.35 20.15
CA PRO A 203 13.40 -0.95 20.82
C PRO A 203 12.60 -0.97 22.15
N ARG A 204 11.30 -0.64 22.06
CA ARG A 204 10.36 -0.50 23.17
C ARG A 204 8.98 -0.97 22.71
N THR A 205 8.18 -1.50 23.63
CA THR A 205 6.77 -1.83 23.36
C THR A 205 5.98 -0.62 22.86
N GLU A 206 6.24 0.55 23.44
CA GLU A 206 5.76 1.84 22.95
C GLU A 206 6.97 2.69 22.56
N PRO A 207 7.26 2.85 21.26
CA PRO A 207 8.32 3.72 20.78
C PRO A 207 8.17 5.14 21.34
N LYS A 208 9.30 5.79 21.65
CA LYS A 208 9.33 7.16 22.18
C LYS A 208 10.19 8.05 21.30
N ILE A 209 9.75 9.28 21.08
CA ILE A 209 10.54 10.30 20.41
C ILE A 209 11.56 10.83 21.42
N LEU A 210 12.84 10.62 21.14
CA LEU A 210 13.97 10.99 22.01
C LEU A 210 14.95 11.91 21.30
N THR A 211 14.97 11.92 19.97
CA THR A 211 15.91 12.71 19.17
C THR A 211 15.17 13.53 18.13
N LYS A 212 15.74 14.67 17.73
CA LYS A 212 15.25 15.43 16.57
C LYS A 212 15.51 14.70 15.25
N TYR A 213 16.63 13.98 15.18
CA TYR A 213 17.07 13.30 13.96
C TYR A 213 16.58 11.85 13.93
N ALA A 214 15.81 11.51 12.88
CA ALA A 214 15.39 10.16 12.55
C ALA A 214 16.20 9.67 11.35
N ILE A 215 17.24 8.88 11.61
CA ILE A 215 18.16 8.40 10.56
C ILE A 215 17.81 6.98 10.09
N TYR A 216 17.21 6.17 10.96
CA TYR A 216 16.82 4.81 10.63
C TYR A 216 15.48 4.83 9.90
N ARG A 217 15.35 3.97 8.88
CA ARG A 217 14.12 3.78 8.10
C ARG A 217 13.76 2.31 8.11
N HIS A 218 12.49 1.99 8.37
CA HIS A 218 12.06 0.62 8.61
C HIS A 218 10.64 0.38 8.12
N GLY A 219 10.39 -0.80 7.54
CA GLY A 219 9.07 -1.24 7.10
C GLY A 219 8.42 -2.15 8.12
N ILE A 220 7.14 -1.89 8.42
CA ILE A 220 6.34 -2.63 9.40
C ILE A 220 4.92 -2.86 8.87
N CYS A 221 4.19 -3.79 9.49
CA CYS A 221 2.80 -4.06 9.14
C CYS A 221 1.88 -3.72 10.32
N ALA A 222 0.99 -2.75 10.14
CA ALA A 222 -0.13 -2.51 11.02
C ALA A 222 -1.21 -3.57 10.80
N VAL A 223 -1.71 -4.13 11.90
CA VAL A 223 -2.62 -5.28 11.86
C VAL A 223 -4.09 -4.85 11.83
N PRO A 224 -4.98 -5.61 11.14
CA PRO A 224 -6.41 -5.32 11.15
C PRO A 224 -6.95 -5.17 12.57
N GLU A 225 -7.91 -4.25 12.72
CA GLU A 225 -8.55 -3.89 13.99
C GLU A 225 -7.57 -3.37 15.07
N GLY A 226 -6.34 -3.04 14.67
CA GLY A 226 -5.25 -2.61 15.53
C GLY A 226 -5.23 -1.12 15.86
N ALA A 227 -6.24 -0.33 15.51
CA ALA A 227 -6.32 1.08 15.89
C ALA A 227 -7.18 1.29 17.14
N PHE A 228 -6.66 1.97 18.16
CA PHE A 228 -7.34 2.09 19.46
C PHE A 228 -6.86 3.30 20.28
N LEU A 229 -7.63 3.64 21.32
CA LEU A 229 -7.25 4.59 22.36
C LEU A 229 -6.67 3.88 23.57
N LYS A 230 -5.57 4.42 24.09
CA LYS A 230 -5.00 4.05 25.39
C LYS A 230 -4.62 5.32 26.12
N ASN A 231 -5.15 5.51 27.33
CA ASN A 231 -4.96 6.73 28.13
C ASN A 231 -5.29 8.03 27.36
N GLY A 232 -6.38 8.02 26.59
CA GLY A 232 -6.83 9.17 25.81
C GLY A 232 -6.00 9.48 24.55
N LYS A 233 -5.00 8.66 24.22
CA LYS A 233 -4.13 8.83 23.07
C LYS A 233 -4.36 7.74 22.04
N ALA A 234 -4.33 8.10 20.75
CA ALA A 234 -4.49 7.18 19.64
C ALA A 234 -3.21 6.37 19.38
N TYR A 235 -3.39 5.08 19.10
CA TYR A 235 -2.32 4.13 18.81
C TYR A 235 -2.70 3.22 17.64
N ILE A 236 -1.69 2.84 16.87
CA ILE A 236 -1.74 1.77 15.87
C ILE A 236 -0.85 0.62 16.35
N LEU A 237 -1.44 -0.57 16.45
CA LEU A 237 -0.74 -1.82 16.71
C LEU A 237 -0.07 -2.31 15.43
N ILE A 238 1.24 -2.55 15.52
CA ILE A 238 2.04 -3.07 14.42
C ILE A 238 2.70 -4.38 14.83
N GLN A 239 3.00 -5.21 13.84
CA GLN A 239 3.93 -6.31 13.95
C GLN A 239 5.23 -5.95 13.23
N ASP A 240 6.33 -6.12 13.97
CA ASP A 240 7.70 -5.84 13.57
C ASP A 240 8.37 -7.14 13.08
N SER A 241 9.50 -7.01 12.39
CA SER A 241 10.33 -8.12 11.90
C SER A 241 11.63 -8.26 12.69
N TRP A 242 11.60 -7.91 13.98
CA TRP A 242 12.76 -7.98 14.91
C TRP A 242 12.67 -9.19 15.86
N GLY A 243 11.86 -10.19 15.51
CA GLY A 243 11.67 -11.40 16.32
C GLY A 243 10.72 -11.23 17.50
N VAL A 244 10.28 -12.37 18.04
CA VAL A 244 9.26 -12.45 19.10
C VAL A 244 9.72 -11.80 20.42
N ASN A 245 11.02 -11.77 20.70
CA ASN A 245 11.55 -11.19 21.93
C ASN A 245 11.61 -9.65 21.91
N SER A 246 11.17 -9.01 20.82
CA SER A 246 11.24 -7.56 20.64
C SER A 246 9.91 -6.88 20.96
N GLY A 247 9.94 -5.80 21.75
CA GLY A 247 8.72 -5.07 22.13
C GLY A 247 7.73 -5.97 22.90
N TRP A 248 6.48 -6.00 22.46
CA TRP A 248 5.45 -6.88 23.01
C TRP A 248 5.25 -8.08 22.09
N ASN A 249 5.99 -9.16 22.34
CA ASN A 249 5.94 -10.40 21.55
C ASN A 249 6.19 -10.17 20.04
N GLY A 250 7.09 -9.28 19.65
CA GLY A 250 7.35 -8.88 18.25
C GLY A 250 6.47 -7.74 17.73
N ARG A 251 5.67 -7.12 18.59
CA ARG A 251 4.73 -6.03 18.24
C ARG A 251 5.06 -4.75 18.99
N ARG A 252 4.52 -3.63 18.48
CA ARG A 252 4.63 -2.31 19.12
C ARG A 252 3.32 -1.54 19.01
N PHE A 253 3.12 -0.62 19.96
CA PHE A 253 2.04 0.35 19.90
C PHE A 253 2.63 1.69 19.45
N VAL A 254 2.41 2.05 18.19
CA VAL A 254 2.88 3.31 17.61
C VAL A 254 1.83 4.38 17.87
N SER A 255 2.14 5.35 18.72
CA SER A 255 1.19 6.41 19.07
C SER A 255 1.09 7.49 17.99
N GLU A 256 0.02 8.27 18.00
CA GLU A 256 -0.17 9.46 17.15
C GLU A 256 0.98 10.48 17.17
N ASP A 257 1.83 10.50 18.20
CA ASP A 257 3.02 11.35 18.23
C ASP A 257 3.98 11.05 17.06
N TRP A 258 4.02 9.81 16.57
CA TRP A 258 4.83 9.45 15.41
C TRP A 258 4.36 10.18 14.15
N TRP A 259 3.04 10.30 13.95
CA TRP A 259 2.44 11.09 12.87
C TRP A 259 2.71 12.58 13.09
N LYS A 260 2.47 13.10 14.30
CA LYS A 260 2.69 14.52 14.64
C LYS A 260 4.15 14.97 14.43
N GLN A 261 5.11 14.06 14.60
CA GLN A 261 6.54 14.32 14.41
C GLN A 261 7.05 13.98 13.00
N GLY A 262 6.17 13.65 12.04
CA GLY A 262 6.56 13.33 10.67
C GLY A 262 7.42 12.07 10.57
N ARG A 263 7.22 11.10 11.47
CA ARG A 263 8.01 9.86 11.54
C ARG A 263 7.39 8.71 10.77
N ILE A 264 6.24 8.91 10.14
CA ILE A 264 5.68 7.98 9.16
C ILE A 264 6.13 8.42 7.77
N LEU A 265 6.69 7.50 7.01
CA LEU A 265 7.23 7.73 5.67
C LEU A 265 6.19 7.53 4.57
N GLY A 266 5.20 6.66 4.83
CA GLY A 266 4.22 6.22 3.86
C GLY A 266 3.36 5.11 4.42
N ALA A 267 2.21 4.91 3.79
CA ALA A 267 1.23 3.91 4.14
C ALA A 267 0.59 3.34 2.88
N LEU A 268 0.63 2.01 2.72
CA LEU A 268 -0.04 1.32 1.62
C LEU A 268 -0.77 0.08 2.13
N THR A 269 -1.73 -0.38 1.35
CA THR A 269 -2.51 -1.57 1.65
C THR A 269 -2.87 -2.34 0.38
N PHE A 270 -3.33 -3.58 0.55
CA PHE A 270 -3.90 -4.38 -0.51
C PHE A 270 -5.42 -4.26 -0.50
N LYS A 271 -6.01 -4.13 -1.69
CA LYS A 271 -7.46 -4.27 -1.86
C LYS A 271 -7.75 -4.85 -3.23
N LYS A 272 -8.46 -5.97 -3.25
CA LYS A 272 -8.91 -6.56 -4.51
C LYS A 272 -10.02 -5.69 -5.10
N LEU A 273 -9.79 -5.20 -6.32
CA LEU A 273 -10.87 -4.66 -7.14
C LEU A 273 -11.59 -5.85 -7.75
N LYS A 274 -12.72 -6.26 -7.16
CA LYS A 274 -13.52 -7.35 -7.71
C LYS A 274 -14.18 -6.88 -9.00
N ASN A 275 -13.66 -7.36 -10.11
CA ASN A 275 -14.36 -7.36 -11.38
C ASN A 275 -15.36 -8.53 -11.40
N THR A 276 -16.38 -8.51 -10.54
CA THR A 276 -17.48 -9.49 -10.61
C THR A 276 -18.40 -9.09 -11.74
N TRP A 277 -18.07 -9.54 -12.96
CA TRP A 277 -18.79 -9.23 -14.20
C TRP A 277 -20.15 -9.93 -14.35
N ARG A 278 -20.76 -10.43 -13.27
CA ARG A 278 -22.08 -11.09 -13.27
C ARG A 278 -22.78 -10.99 -11.92
N SER A 279 -23.06 -9.78 -11.43
CA SER A 279 -24.33 -9.61 -10.71
C SER A 279 -25.28 -8.97 -11.70
N GLU A 280 -26.19 -9.79 -12.23
CA GLU A 280 -27.34 -9.44 -13.09
C GLU A 280 -28.32 -8.53 -12.33
N GLU A 281 -27.85 -7.38 -11.87
CA GLU A 281 -28.71 -6.32 -11.39
C GLU A 281 -29.01 -5.41 -12.57
N ASP A 282 -30.29 -5.30 -12.93
CA ASP A 282 -30.81 -4.27 -13.83
C ASP A 282 -30.47 -2.89 -13.29
N ARG A 283 -29.26 -2.41 -13.59
CA ARG A 283 -28.84 -1.08 -13.18
C ARG A 283 -29.61 -0.07 -14.03
N PRO A 284 -30.32 0.88 -13.40
CA PRO A 284 -30.98 1.92 -14.17
C PRO A 284 -29.91 2.68 -14.94
N LYS A 285 -30.10 2.78 -16.26
CA LYS A 285 -29.22 3.56 -17.13
C LYS A 285 -29.09 4.98 -16.57
N PRO A 286 -27.87 5.45 -16.23
CA PRO A 286 -27.66 6.79 -15.72
C PRO A 286 -28.22 7.83 -16.71
N LYS A 287 -28.79 8.91 -16.17
CA LYS A 287 -29.24 10.06 -16.95
C LYS A 287 -28.52 11.29 -16.43
N TYR A 288 -27.64 11.85 -17.25
CA TYR A 288 -26.82 12.99 -16.88
C TYR A 288 -26.31 13.73 -18.10
N LYS A 289 -26.40 15.06 -18.06
CA LYS A 289 -25.89 15.95 -19.10
C LYS A 289 -24.59 16.60 -18.62
N PHE A 290 -23.49 16.28 -19.28
CA PHE A 290 -22.18 16.86 -19.02
C PHE A 290 -22.04 18.22 -19.74
N GLU A 291 -21.86 19.30 -18.98
CA GLU A 291 -21.81 20.68 -19.51
C GLU A 291 -20.40 21.30 -19.49
N ARG A 292 -19.43 20.63 -18.86
CA ARG A 292 -18.02 21.04 -18.81
C ARG A 292 -17.09 19.88 -19.13
N ASP A 293 -15.87 20.22 -19.53
CA ASP A 293 -14.80 19.24 -19.67
C ASP A 293 -14.37 18.75 -18.29
N LEU A 294 -14.01 17.46 -18.21
CA LEU A 294 -13.51 16.84 -16.99
C LEU A 294 -12.05 16.43 -17.18
N VAL A 295 -11.21 16.68 -16.20
CA VAL A 295 -9.77 16.36 -16.26
C VAL A 295 -9.33 15.61 -15.02
N PHE A 296 -8.25 14.86 -15.16
CA PHE A 296 -7.55 14.19 -14.07
C PHE A 296 -7.30 15.14 -12.89
N GLY A 297 -7.53 14.65 -11.67
CA GLY A 297 -7.42 15.41 -10.42
C GLY A 297 -8.66 16.25 -10.06
N MET A 298 -9.73 16.26 -10.87
CA MET A 298 -10.99 16.89 -10.47
C MET A 298 -11.74 16.04 -9.43
N LYS A 299 -12.36 16.72 -8.46
CA LYS A 299 -13.33 16.13 -7.52
C LYS A 299 -14.67 16.87 -7.58
N ASN A 300 -15.71 16.26 -8.15
CA ASN A 300 -17.05 16.86 -8.19
C ASN A 300 -18.14 15.83 -8.61
N GLU A 301 -19.37 16.31 -8.63
CA GLU A 301 -20.56 15.56 -9.03
C GLU A 301 -20.54 15.08 -10.48
N ASP A 302 -20.04 15.88 -11.43
CA ASP A 302 -19.91 15.45 -12.83
C ASP A 302 -18.97 14.25 -12.96
N VAL A 303 -17.86 14.23 -12.21
CA VAL A 303 -16.95 13.07 -12.18
C VAL A 303 -17.63 11.86 -11.54
N ARG A 304 -18.46 12.06 -10.51
CA ARG A 304 -19.23 10.99 -9.89
C ARG A 304 -20.18 10.36 -10.91
N MET A 305 -20.89 11.19 -11.67
CA MET A 305 -21.80 10.74 -12.73
C MET A 305 -21.07 10.13 -13.92
N LEU A 306 -19.86 10.61 -14.26
CA LEU A 306 -18.98 9.96 -15.22
C LEU A 306 -18.65 8.53 -14.78
N GLN A 307 -18.28 8.32 -13.51
CA GLN A 307 -17.98 6.99 -12.97
C GLN A 307 -19.20 6.06 -13.04
N GLU A 308 -20.41 6.55 -12.72
CA GLU A 308 -21.65 5.77 -12.88
C GLU A 308 -21.93 5.40 -14.34
N CYS A 309 -21.72 6.32 -15.29
CA CYS A 309 -21.83 6.02 -16.72
C CYS A 309 -20.79 4.96 -17.15
N LEU A 310 -19.55 5.07 -16.69
CA LEU A 310 -18.49 4.10 -17.00
C LEU A 310 -18.72 2.73 -16.35
N LYS A 311 -19.39 2.67 -15.19
CA LYS A 311 -19.85 1.41 -14.59
C LYS A 311 -20.94 0.76 -15.44
N TYR A 312 -21.92 1.54 -15.90
CA TYR A 312 -22.96 1.06 -16.80
C TYR A 312 -22.37 0.51 -18.12
N GLU A 313 -21.31 1.14 -18.63
CA GLU A 313 -20.57 0.67 -19.81
C GLU A 313 -19.62 -0.50 -19.54
N GLU A 314 -19.56 -0.99 -18.29
CA GLU A 314 -18.67 -2.08 -17.84
C GLU A 314 -17.17 -1.75 -17.95
N LEU A 315 -16.82 -0.46 -17.90
CA LEU A 315 -15.44 0.03 -18.07
C LEU A 315 -14.78 0.39 -16.75
N PHE A 316 -15.57 0.66 -15.72
CA PHE A 316 -15.15 1.00 -14.36
C PHE A 316 -15.49 -0.13 -13.37
N PRO A 317 -14.64 -0.41 -12.35
CA PRO A 317 -14.91 -1.49 -11.39
C PRO A 317 -16.24 -1.31 -10.65
N ILE A 318 -17.04 -2.36 -10.67
CA ILE A 318 -18.44 -2.27 -10.25
C ILE A 318 -18.64 -2.18 -8.74
N ASN A 319 -17.71 -2.78 -8.00
CA ASN A 319 -17.69 -2.84 -6.55
C ASN A 319 -16.97 -1.63 -5.92
N VAL A 320 -16.57 -0.65 -6.74
CA VAL A 320 -15.91 0.58 -6.29
C VAL A 320 -16.97 1.69 -6.23
N PRO A 321 -17.12 2.41 -5.10
CA PRO A 321 -17.97 3.58 -5.03
C PRO A 321 -17.59 4.62 -6.10
N SER A 322 -18.57 5.33 -6.64
CA SER A 322 -18.25 6.52 -7.43
C SER A 322 -17.93 7.65 -6.46
N THR A 323 -16.65 7.85 -6.19
CA THR A 323 -16.14 8.81 -5.19
C THR A 323 -16.14 10.25 -5.71
N GLY A 324 -16.47 10.44 -6.99
CA GLY A 324 -16.36 11.73 -7.67
C GLY A 324 -14.93 12.19 -7.89
N TRP A 325 -13.92 11.35 -7.63
CA TRP A 325 -12.50 11.65 -7.84
C TRP A 325 -11.99 11.13 -9.19
N TYR A 326 -11.37 12.00 -9.97
CA TYR A 326 -10.81 11.65 -11.28
C TYR A 326 -9.34 11.21 -11.13
N GLY A 327 -9.14 10.02 -10.57
CA GLY A 327 -7.83 9.36 -10.49
C GLY A 327 -7.50 8.45 -11.68
N ASN A 328 -6.50 7.59 -11.51
CA ASN A 328 -5.99 6.67 -12.53
C ASN A 328 -7.00 5.56 -12.89
N ILE A 329 -7.83 5.09 -11.95
CA ILE A 329 -8.92 4.15 -12.23
C ILE A 329 -9.93 4.79 -13.19
N THR A 330 -10.36 6.02 -12.90
CA THR A 330 -11.27 6.79 -13.75
C THR A 330 -10.63 7.05 -15.12
N ALA A 331 -9.37 7.50 -15.17
CA ALA A 331 -8.66 7.75 -16.42
C ALA A 331 -8.54 6.49 -17.29
N LYS A 332 -8.26 5.34 -16.68
CA LYS A 332 -8.22 4.05 -17.39
C LYS A 332 -9.58 3.65 -17.94
N ALA A 333 -10.66 3.88 -17.19
CA ALA A 333 -12.02 3.61 -17.66
C ALA A 333 -12.44 4.57 -18.79
N VAL A 334 -12.08 5.86 -18.69
CA VAL A 334 -12.30 6.85 -19.75
C VAL A 334 -11.52 6.48 -21.01
N TYR A 335 -10.25 6.08 -20.90
CA TYR A 335 -9.47 5.63 -22.06
C TYR A 335 -10.16 4.47 -22.76
N LYS A 336 -10.62 3.45 -22.02
CA LYS A 336 -11.39 2.34 -22.61
C LYS A 336 -12.67 2.81 -23.28
N PHE A 337 -13.37 3.78 -22.70
CA PHE A 337 -14.60 4.35 -23.29
C PHE A 337 -14.28 5.06 -24.61
N GLN A 338 -13.24 5.88 -24.60
CA GLN A 338 -12.78 6.62 -25.77
C GLN A 338 -12.36 5.70 -26.91
N VAL A 339 -11.70 4.59 -26.59
CA VAL A 339 -11.34 3.53 -27.55
C VAL A 339 -12.59 2.79 -28.05
N LYS A 340 -13.49 2.36 -27.14
CA LYS A 340 -14.74 1.63 -27.48
C LYS A 340 -15.62 2.40 -28.47
N TYR A 341 -15.66 3.72 -28.35
CA TYR A 341 -16.50 4.59 -29.17
C TYR A 341 -15.73 5.42 -30.19
N GLU A 342 -14.45 5.12 -30.41
CA GLU A 342 -13.62 5.73 -31.46
C GLU A 342 -13.66 7.27 -31.48
N VAL A 343 -13.68 7.90 -30.29
CA VAL A 343 -13.93 9.35 -30.18
C VAL A 343 -12.78 10.21 -30.75
N ALA A 344 -11.61 9.62 -30.94
CA ALA A 344 -10.43 10.24 -31.54
C ALA A 344 -9.46 9.15 -32.08
N PRO A 345 -8.48 9.50 -32.94
CA PRO A 345 -7.46 8.55 -33.40
C PRO A 345 -6.66 7.95 -32.25
N MET A 346 -6.24 6.69 -32.40
CA MET A 346 -5.54 5.94 -31.34
C MET A 346 -4.31 6.67 -30.78
N ALA A 347 -3.51 7.29 -31.66
CA ALA A 347 -2.33 8.04 -31.25
C ALA A 347 -2.65 9.21 -30.30
N GLU A 348 -3.80 9.88 -30.47
CA GLU A 348 -4.26 10.94 -29.57
C GLU A 348 -4.72 10.36 -28.23
N LEU A 349 -5.47 9.24 -28.27
CA LEU A 349 -5.95 8.57 -27.07
C LEU A 349 -4.80 8.03 -26.21
N ASP A 350 -3.78 7.45 -26.84
CA ASP A 350 -2.58 6.92 -26.18
C ASP A 350 -1.74 8.02 -25.54
N ALA A 351 -1.68 9.20 -26.15
CA ALA A 351 -1.01 10.35 -25.59
C ALA A 351 -1.75 10.90 -24.35
N LEU A 352 -3.10 10.93 -24.39
CA LEU A 352 -3.92 11.46 -23.30
C LEU A 352 -4.18 10.45 -22.19
N LYS A 353 -4.09 9.14 -22.45
CA LYS A 353 -4.32 8.04 -21.50
C LYS A 353 -5.63 8.18 -20.71
N GLY A 354 -6.66 8.71 -21.38
CA GLY A 354 -7.96 8.98 -20.75
C GLY A 354 -7.93 10.00 -19.62
N ARG A 355 -6.90 10.85 -19.49
CA ARG A 355 -6.82 11.89 -18.46
C ARG A 355 -7.74 13.09 -18.70
N ARG A 356 -8.46 13.13 -19.83
CA ARG A 356 -9.33 14.25 -20.22
C ARG A 356 -10.59 13.77 -20.93
N VAL A 357 -11.74 14.24 -20.46
CA VAL A 357 -13.03 14.22 -21.14
C VAL A 357 -13.22 15.57 -21.81
N ARG A 358 -12.91 15.63 -23.10
CA ARG A 358 -12.98 16.82 -23.97
C ARG A 358 -14.29 16.84 -24.78
N PRO A 359 -14.56 17.87 -25.61
CA PRO A 359 -15.86 18.01 -26.29
C PRO A 359 -16.33 16.80 -27.07
N LYS A 360 -15.44 16.05 -27.75
CA LYS A 360 -15.81 14.81 -28.47
C LYS A 360 -16.27 13.69 -27.53
N THR A 361 -15.50 13.40 -26.48
CA THR A 361 -15.88 12.39 -25.47
C THR A 361 -17.16 12.80 -24.75
N ARG A 362 -17.29 14.09 -24.40
CA ARG A 362 -18.48 14.65 -23.77
C ARG A 362 -19.71 14.56 -24.67
N ALA A 363 -19.57 14.85 -25.96
CA ALA A 363 -20.65 14.69 -26.92
C ALA A 363 -21.13 13.24 -26.97
N LYS A 364 -20.20 12.26 -26.98
CA LYS A 364 -20.57 10.84 -26.95
C LYS A 364 -21.24 10.43 -25.65
N LEU A 365 -20.76 10.91 -24.49
CA LEU A 365 -21.43 10.68 -23.21
C LEU A 365 -22.85 11.26 -23.20
N ASN A 366 -23.04 12.48 -23.70
CA ASN A 366 -24.35 13.12 -23.79
C ASN A 366 -25.27 12.45 -24.81
N GLU A 367 -24.74 11.89 -25.91
CA GLU A 367 -25.51 11.07 -26.84
C GLU A 367 -26.08 9.81 -26.15
N LEU A 368 -25.27 9.18 -25.29
CA LEU A 368 -25.66 7.94 -24.60
C LEU A 368 -26.52 8.19 -23.36
N PHE A 369 -26.22 9.22 -22.57
CA PHE A 369 -26.74 9.43 -21.21
C PHE A 369 -27.41 10.80 -21.00
N GLY A 370 -27.30 11.73 -21.96
CA GLY A 370 -27.87 13.07 -21.86
C GLY A 370 -29.39 13.03 -21.98
N LYS A 371 -30.09 13.15 -20.86
CA LYS A 371 -31.51 13.47 -20.79
C LYS A 371 -31.73 14.51 -19.72
#